data_AF-A0A2V8U7Y9-F1
#
_entry.id   AF-A0A2V8U7Y9-F1
#
_cell.length_a   1.000
_cell.length_b   1.000
_cell.length_c   1.000
_cell.angle_alpha   90.00
_cell.angle_beta   90.00
_cell.angle_gamma   90.00
#
_symmetry.space_group_name_H-M   'P 1'
#
loop_
_entity.id
_entity.type
_entity.pdbx_description
1 polymer ?
#
loop_
_entity_poly.entity_id
_entity_poly.type
_entity_poly.pdbx_seq_one_letter_code
_entity_poly.pdbx_strand_id
1 'polypeptide(L)'
;MESVAAAPYRIVGVVEGTKTITIGEEPQPQLYEPLGQIDNDRLRIQFVMRSAIPPALQLDAVRRMLHRIDPMAGAEVETMYSGIGLAFLPSQVGAVLLGSIGVLGLLLATVGLYGVMGYSVVRRTREISIRIAIGATRRDVSRMVLLDSARLTLAGSAIGLFVALFLTKPLAMFLVPGLKPADPLSFGAVLMIMILTGALAAWGPVRRAMGVDPNTALRYE
;
A
#
# COMPACT_ATOMS: atom_id res chain seq x y z
N MET A 1 -46.56 9.34 29.22
CA MET A 1 -45.45 9.40 28.25
C MET A 1 -45.54 10.78 27.61
N GLU A 2 -45.09 11.80 28.36
CA GLU A 2 -45.15 13.19 27.92
C GLU A 2 -44.20 13.38 26.74
N SER A 3 -44.77 13.79 25.61
CA SER A 3 -44.04 14.30 24.47
C SER A 3 -43.31 15.56 24.94
N VAL A 4 -42.02 15.44 25.29
CA VAL A 4 -41.15 16.60 25.50
C VAL A 4 -41.18 17.40 24.20
N ALA A 5 -41.94 18.50 24.20
CA ALA A 5 -41.98 19.41 23.07
C ALA A 5 -40.55 19.89 22.85
N ALA A 6 -39.94 19.48 21.74
CA ALA A 6 -38.60 19.90 21.38
C ALA A 6 -38.57 21.43 21.34
N ALA A 7 -37.72 22.04 22.17
CA ALA A 7 -37.51 23.48 22.13
C ALA A 7 -37.17 23.89 20.69
N PRO A 8 -37.81 24.92 20.12
CA PRO A 8 -37.58 25.30 18.74
C PRO A 8 -36.14 25.81 18.55
N TYR A 9 -35.38 25.18 17.66
CA TYR A 9 -34.06 25.65 17.26
C TYR A 9 -34.15 26.74 16.20
N ARG A 10 -33.38 27.82 16.37
CA ARG A 10 -33.16 28.83 15.33
C ARG A 10 -31.82 28.59 14.66
N ILE A 11 -31.83 28.28 13.36
CA ILE A 11 -30.61 28.14 12.57
C ILE A 11 -30.00 29.52 12.37
N VAL A 12 -28.80 29.74 12.93
CA VAL A 12 -28.05 31.00 12.82
C VAL A 12 -26.94 30.94 11.77
N GLY A 13 -26.59 29.74 11.29
CA GLY A 13 -25.56 29.53 10.28
C GLY A 13 -25.49 28.06 9.85
N VAL A 14 -24.83 27.82 8.73
CA VAL A 14 -24.53 26.48 8.20
C VAL A 14 -23.02 26.45 7.90
N VAL A 15 -22.37 25.38 8.33
CA VAL A 15 -20.94 25.14 8.08
C VAL A 15 -20.78 23.95 7.15
N GLU A 16 -19.64 23.88 6.47
CA GLU A 16 -19.28 22.70 5.67
C GLU A 16 -19.18 21.45 6.54
N GLY A 17 -19.57 20.30 6.00
CA GLY A 17 -19.58 19.04 6.73
C GLY A 17 -18.16 18.62 7.15
N THR A 18 -18.00 18.33 8.45
CA THR A 18 -16.75 17.87 9.03
C THR A 18 -16.78 16.39 9.36
N LYS A 19 -15.63 15.73 9.21
CA LYS A 19 -15.41 14.37 9.69
C LYS A 19 -14.90 14.42 11.12
N THR A 20 -15.50 13.63 12.00
CA THR A 20 -15.34 13.71 13.44
C THR A 20 -14.75 12.43 14.03
N ILE A 21 -15.10 11.24 13.50
CA ILE A 21 -14.64 9.96 14.09
C ILE A 21 -13.51 9.37 13.26
N THR A 22 -13.67 9.26 11.93
CA THR A 22 -12.65 8.70 11.04
C THR A 22 -12.48 9.53 9.78
N ILE A 23 -11.30 9.45 9.15
CA ILE A 23 -11.04 10.14 7.88
C ILE A 23 -11.89 9.53 6.75
N GLY A 24 -12.25 8.26 6.85
CA GLY A 24 -13.03 7.50 5.87
C GLY A 24 -14.54 7.63 5.98
N GLU A 25 -15.07 8.29 7.02
CA GLU A 25 -16.51 8.38 7.20
C GLU A 25 -17.18 9.30 6.19
N GLU A 26 -18.44 8.98 5.89
CA GLU A 26 -19.34 9.94 5.25
C GLU A 26 -19.70 11.04 6.25
N PRO A 27 -19.75 12.31 5.81
CA PRO A 27 -20.16 13.41 6.68
C PRO A 27 -21.54 13.14 7.28
N GLN A 28 -21.59 12.93 8.59
CA GLN A 28 -22.86 12.75 9.28
C GLN A 28 -23.48 14.12 9.62
N PRO A 29 -24.83 14.22 9.70
CA PRO A 29 -25.48 15.43 10.16
C PRO A 29 -24.99 15.83 11.55
N GLN A 30 -24.52 17.07 11.69
CA GLN A 30 -24.03 17.62 12.95
C GLN A 30 -24.78 18.89 13.31
N LEU A 31 -25.14 19.01 14.58
CA LEU A 31 -25.73 20.21 15.16
C LEU A 31 -24.68 20.84 16.08
N TYR A 32 -24.44 22.14 15.89
CA TYR A 32 -23.55 22.93 16.74
C TYR A 32 -24.39 23.85 17.62
N GLU A 33 -24.22 23.73 18.93
CA GLU A 33 -25.02 24.43 19.93
C GLU A 33 -24.12 25.25 20.87
N PRO A 34 -24.59 26.41 21.37
CA PRO A 34 -23.86 27.16 22.38
C PRO A 34 -23.66 26.32 23.65
N LEU A 35 -22.44 26.27 24.18
CA LEU A 35 -22.09 25.44 25.34
C LEU A 35 -23.02 25.66 26.54
N GLY A 36 -23.46 26.90 26.79
CA GLY A 36 -24.35 27.24 27.89
C GLY A 36 -25.82 26.80 27.72
N GLN A 37 -26.19 26.26 26.56
CA GLN A 37 -27.54 25.75 26.26
C GLN A 37 -27.58 24.21 26.26
N ILE A 38 -26.42 23.55 26.36
CA ILE A 38 -26.32 22.09 26.33
C ILE A 38 -26.67 21.54 27.72
N ASP A 39 -27.82 20.88 27.83
CA ASP A 39 -28.22 20.13 29.03
C ASP A 39 -27.69 18.70 28.93
N ASN A 40 -26.43 18.50 29.34
CA ASN A 40 -25.75 17.21 29.25
C ASN A 40 -24.85 16.94 30.46
N ASP A 41 -25.13 15.84 31.18
CA ASP A 41 -24.34 15.37 32.32
C ASP A 41 -22.94 14.85 31.93
N ARG A 42 -22.61 14.77 30.64
CA ARG A 42 -21.31 14.30 30.11
C ARG A 42 -20.58 15.36 29.29
N LEU A 43 -20.38 16.54 29.89
CA LEU A 43 -19.58 17.61 29.31
C LEU A 43 -18.12 17.20 29.12
N ARG A 44 -17.72 16.97 27.86
CA ARG A 44 -16.32 16.81 27.48
C ARG A 44 -15.82 18.10 26.84
N ILE A 45 -15.09 18.90 27.61
CA ILE A 45 -14.50 20.16 27.13
C ILE A 45 -13.12 19.87 26.55
N GLN A 46 -12.91 20.23 25.29
CA GLN A 46 -11.61 20.11 24.62
C GLN A 46 -10.93 21.48 24.56
N PHE A 47 -9.71 21.55 25.06
CA PHE A 47 -8.86 22.73 24.95
C PHE A 47 -7.77 22.50 23.91
N VAL A 48 -7.67 23.40 22.94
CA VAL A 48 -6.61 23.37 21.93
C VAL A 48 -5.61 24.47 22.25
N MET A 49 -4.37 24.08 22.56
CA MET A 49 -3.28 24.99 22.86
C MET A 49 -2.23 24.95 21.74
N ARG A 50 -1.87 26.12 21.21
CA ARG A 50 -0.71 26.27 20.32
C ARG A 50 0.49 26.71 21.16
N SER A 51 1.61 25.98 21.04
CA SER A 51 2.84 26.28 21.75
C SER A 51 4.06 25.94 20.90
N ALA A 52 5.15 26.71 21.07
CA ALA A 52 6.45 26.42 20.45
C ALA A 52 7.31 25.47 21.30
N ILE A 53 6.92 25.22 22.55
CA ILE A 53 7.62 24.30 23.45
C ILE A 53 7.19 22.86 23.10
N PRO A 54 8.09 21.86 23.20
CA PRO A 54 7.70 20.46 23.03
C PRO A 54 6.53 20.09 23.94
N PRO A 55 5.50 19.38 23.43
CA PRO A 55 4.31 19.06 24.21
C PRO A 55 4.61 18.30 25.49
N ALA A 56 5.53 17.33 25.43
CA ALA A 56 5.94 16.50 26.56
C ALA A 56 6.42 17.31 27.78
N LEU A 57 7.00 18.50 27.57
CA LEU A 57 7.48 19.37 28.63
C LEU A 57 6.39 20.27 29.24
N GLN A 58 5.21 20.34 28.61
CA GLN A 58 4.07 21.15 29.05
C GLN A 58 2.96 20.33 29.69
N LEU A 59 2.86 19.03 29.38
CA LEU A 59 1.81 18.14 29.88
C LEU A 59 1.68 18.22 31.41
N ASP A 60 2.81 18.16 32.13
CA ASP A 60 2.83 18.21 33.59
C ASP A 60 2.47 19.58 34.15
N ALA A 61 2.80 20.67 33.44
CA ALA A 61 2.42 22.01 33.85
C ALA A 61 0.90 22.22 33.69
N VAL A 62 0.35 21.80 32.55
CA VAL A 62 -1.09 21.87 32.24
C VAL A 62 -1.88 20.99 33.21
N ARG A 63 -1.46 19.74 33.41
CA ARG A 63 -2.11 18.81 34.35
C ARG A 63 -2.12 19.33 35.78
N ARG A 64 -1.01 19.91 36.26
CA ARG A 64 -0.95 20.54 37.59
C ARG A 64 -1.90 21.74 37.71
N MET A 65 -2.02 22.56 36.66
CA MET A 65 -2.94 23.69 36.67
C MET A 65 -4.40 23.25 36.66
N LEU A 66 -4.77 22.26 35.83
CA LEU A 66 -6.12 21.68 35.83
C LEU A 66 -6.49 21.08 37.18
N HIS A 67 -5.57 20.32 37.79
CA HIS A 67 -5.83 19.68 39.08
C HIS A 67 -6.03 20.69 40.23
N ARG A 68 -5.49 21.92 40.11
CA ARG A 68 -5.75 23.02 41.06
C ARG A 68 -7.14 23.62 40.89
N ILE A 69 -7.67 23.65 39.66
CA ILE A 69 -8.99 24.19 39.35
C ILE A 69 -10.06 23.18 39.73
N ASP A 70 -9.88 21.93 39.36
CA ASP A 70 -10.78 20.83 39.67
C ASP A 70 -9.99 19.53 39.91
N PRO A 71 -9.90 19.04 41.16
CA PRO A 71 -9.23 17.80 41.49
C PRO A 71 -9.90 16.54 40.91
N MET A 72 -11.20 16.61 40.61
CA MET A 72 -11.99 15.50 40.05
C MET A 72 -11.99 15.47 38.51
N ALA A 73 -11.48 16.53 37.86
CA ALA A 73 -11.38 16.58 36.42
C ALA A 73 -10.34 15.57 35.89
N GLY A 74 -10.82 14.56 35.16
CA GLY A 74 -9.97 13.67 34.37
C GLY A 74 -9.35 14.44 33.20
N ALA A 75 -8.08 14.83 33.33
CA ALA A 75 -7.34 15.51 32.26
C ALA A 75 -6.57 14.49 31.40
N GLU A 76 -7.13 14.19 30.23
CA GLU A 76 -6.43 13.53 29.13
C GLU A 76 -5.76 14.61 28.27
N VAL A 77 -4.43 14.60 28.23
CA VAL A 77 -3.65 15.60 27.50
C VAL A 77 -2.84 14.88 26.45
N GLU A 78 -3.24 15.04 25.20
CA GLU A 78 -2.58 14.45 24.05
C GLU A 78 -2.14 15.51 23.05
N THR A 79 -1.14 15.17 22.25
CA THR A 79 -0.78 16.01 21.10
C THR A 79 -1.78 15.77 19.98
N MET A 80 -2.13 16.83 19.23
CA MET A 80 -2.95 16.70 18.02
C MET A 80 -2.38 15.65 17.05
N TYR A 81 -1.05 15.54 16.96
CA TYR A 81 -0.41 14.53 16.10
C TYR A 81 -0.65 13.10 16.58
N SER A 82 -0.66 12.85 17.89
CA SER A 82 -0.96 11.54 18.47
C SER A 82 -2.43 11.15 18.25
N GLY A 83 -3.35 12.10 18.50
CA GLY A 83 -4.79 11.87 18.31
C GLY A 83 -5.17 11.60 16.86
N ILE A 84 -4.52 12.29 15.91
CA ILE A 84 -4.72 12.04 14.48
C ILE A 84 -3.98 10.75 14.04
N GLY A 85 -2.81 10.46 14.62
CA GLY A 85 -2.01 9.26 14.31
C GLY A 85 -2.77 7.95 14.55
N LEU A 86 -3.56 7.88 15.63
CA LEU A 86 -4.45 6.76 15.94
C LEU A 86 -5.49 6.50 14.85
N ALA A 87 -6.02 7.56 14.21
CA ALA A 87 -6.95 7.43 13.10
C ALA A 87 -6.30 6.82 11.84
N PHE A 88 -4.97 6.92 11.70
CA PHE A 88 -4.22 6.31 10.59
C PHE A 88 -3.77 4.88 10.87
N LEU A 89 -3.74 4.42 12.12
CA LEU A 89 -3.20 3.09 12.47
C LEU A 89 -3.83 1.94 11.67
N PRO A 90 -5.17 1.84 11.51
CA PRO A 90 -5.77 0.74 10.74
C PRO A 90 -5.28 0.72 9.29
N SER A 91 -5.15 1.90 8.67
CA SER A 91 -4.68 2.04 7.30
C SER A 91 -3.19 1.69 7.14
N GLN A 92 -2.35 2.09 8.11
CA GLN A 92 -0.92 1.78 8.10
C GLN A 92 -0.67 0.29 8.31
N VAL A 93 -1.36 -0.34 9.26
CA VAL A 93 -1.26 -1.79 9.50
C VAL A 93 -1.72 -2.57 8.27
N GLY A 94 -2.84 -2.18 7.68
CA GLY A 94 -3.33 -2.77 6.43
C GLY A 94 -2.31 -2.64 5.29
N ALA A 95 -1.70 -1.47 5.12
CA ALA A 95 -0.69 -1.23 4.09
C ALA A 95 0.58 -2.09 4.30
N VAL A 96 1.06 -2.24 5.54
CA VAL A 96 2.23 -3.08 5.84
C VAL A 96 1.93 -4.55 5.60
N LEU A 97 0.76 -5.05 6.03
CA LEU A 97 0.35 -6.44 5.83
C LEU A 97 0.19 -6.77 4.33
N LEU A 98 -0.61 -5.97 3.61
CA LEU A 98 -0.79 -6.16 2.16
C LEU A 98 0.51 -5.98 1.39
N GLY A 99 1.34 -5.00 1.78
CA GLY A 99 2.67 -4.78 1.21
C GLY A 99 3.57 -5.98 1.40
N SER A 100 3.62 -6.57 2.60
CA SER A 100 4.43 -7.77 2.87
C SER A 100 3.96 -8.98 2.07
N ILE A 101 2.64 -9.20 1.95
CA ILE A 101 2.07 -10.24 1.10
C ILE A 101 2.44 -10.00 -0.36
N GLY A 102 2.40 -8.75 -0.83
CA GLY A 102 2.84 -8.37 -2.17
C GLY A 102 4.31 -8.69 -2.43
N VAL A 103 5.20 -8.39 -1.48
CA VAL A 103 6.64 -8.73 -1.55
C VAL A 103 6.84 -10.25 -1.62
N LEU A 104 6.14 -11.02 -0.77
CA LEU A 104 6.19 -12.49 -0.80
C LEU A 104 5.67 -13.05 -2.13
N GLY A 105 4.57 -12.51 -2.64
CA GLY A 105 4.02 -12.87 -3.94
C GLY A 105 4.99 -12.58 -5.08
N LEU A 106 5.68 -11.45 -5.03
CA LEU A 106 6.72 -11.10 -6.01
C LEU A 106 7.92 -12.07 -5.96
N LEU A 107 8.35 -12.46 -4.75
CA LEU A 107 9.40 -13.47 -4.57
C LEU A 107 8.98 -14.81 -5.16
N LEU A 108 7.77 -15.28 -4.83
CA LEU A 108 7.21 -16.53 -5.37
C LEU A 108 7.10 -16.49 -6.89
N ALA A 109 6.61 -15.39 -7.45
CA ALA A 109 6.53 -15.19 -8.90
C ALA A 109 7.91 -15.23 -9.55
N THR A 110 8.92 -14.61 -8.94
CA THR A 110 10.30 -14.59 -9.44
C THR A 110 10.90 -16.00 -9.45
N VAL A 111 10.71 -16.75 -8.36
CA VAL A 111 11.17 -18.16 -8.25
C VAL A 111 10.47 -19.05 -9.27
N GLY A 112 9.14 -18.91 -9.42
CA GLY A 112 8.36 -19.65 -10.40
C GLY A 112 8.79 -19.35 -11.84
N LEU A 113 9.00 -18.07 -12.15
CA LEU A 113 9.47 -17.64 -13.47
C LEU A 113 10.86 -18.20 -13.78
N TYR A 114 11.78 -18.16 -12.83
CA TYR A 114 13.11 -18.77 -12.96
C TYR A 114 13.01 -20.29 -13.19
N GLY A 115 12.14 -20.99 -12.47
CA GLY A 115 11.90 -22.42 -12.62
C GLY A 115 11.38 -22.78 -14.02
N VAL A 116 10.36 -22.08 -14.49
CA VAL A 116 9.77 -22.30 -15.83
C VAL A 116 10.79 -21.98 -16.94
N MET A 117 11.52 -20.87 -16.83
CA MET A 117 12.56 -20.49 -17.80
C MET A 117 13.72 -21.48 -17.79
N GLY A 118 14.21 -21.88 -16.62
CA GLY A 118 15.28 -22.86 -16.47
C GLY A 118 14.90 -24.21 -17.08
N TYR A 119 13.67 -24.68 -16.83
CA TYR A 119 13.14 -25.90 -17.43
C TYR A 119 13.03 -25.80 -18.96
N SER A 120 12.54 -24.66 -19.47
CA SER A 120 12.43 -24.41 -20.92
C SER A 120 13.80 -24.47 -21.62
N VAL A 121 14.84 -23.86 -21.03
CA VAL A 121 16.21 -23.91 -21.57
C VAL A 121 16.74 -25.35 -21.59
N VAL A 122 16.58 -26.10 -20.48
CA VAL A 122 17.03 -27.50 -20.43
C VAL A 122 16.36 -28.35 -21.51
N ARG A 123 15.05 -28.21 -21.68
CA ARG A 123 14.27 -28.98 -22.67
C ARG A 123 14.66 -28.66 -24.12
N ARG A 124 15.13 -27.43 -24.37
CA ARG A 124 15.59 -26.97 -25.70
C ARG A 124 17.09 -27.08 -25.92
N THR A 125 17.86 -27.61 -24.96
CA THR A 125 19.33 -27.74 -25.07
C THR A 125 19.73 -28.52 -26.32
N ARG A 126 19.01 -29.59 -26.67
CA ARG A 126 19.31 -30.39 -27.88
C ARG A 126 19.17 -29.58 -29.17
N GLU A 127 18.10 -28.78 -29.30
CA GLU A 127 17.90 -27.89 -30.45
C GLU A 127 18.95 -26.78 -30.50
N ILE A 128 19.30 -26.22 -29.34
CA ILE A 128 20.34 -25.20 -29.20
C ILE A 128 21.70 -25.75 -29.64
N SER A 129 22.07 -26.96 -29.20
CA SER A 129 23.32 -27.62 -29.59
C SER A 129 23.38 -27.90 -31.08
N ILE A 130 22.28 -28.37 -31.69
CA ILE A 130 22.20 -28.59 -33.14
C ILE A 130 22.37 -27.26 -33.89
N ARG A 131 21.72 -26.18 -33.45
CA ARG A 131 21.88 -24.85 -34.07
C ARG A 131 23.30 -24.32 -33.97
N ILE A 132 23.96 -24.49 -32.84
CA ILE A 132 25.36 -24.10 -32.66
C ILE A 132 26.27 -24.92 -33.58
N ALA A 133 26.02 -26.22 -33.73
CA ALA A 133 26.79 -27.11 -34.61
C ALA A 133 26.67 -26.73 -36.10
N ILE A 134 25.53 -26.18 -36.53
CA ILE A 134 25.33 -25.67 -37.89
C ILE A 134 25.76 -24.19 -38.07
N GLY A 135 26.41 -23.58 -37.06
CA GLY A 135 27.02 -22.25 -37.16
C GLY A 135 26.23 -21.09 -36.57
N ALA A 136 25.15 -21.34 -35.82
CA ALA A 136 24.44 -20.26 -35.13
C ALA A 136 25.33 -19.59 -34.07
N THR A 137 25.30 -18.25 -34.02
CA THR A 137 26.12 -17.51 -33.06
C THR A 137 25.50 -17.57 -31.67
N ARG A 138 26.32 -17.41 -30.62
CA ARG A 138 25.82 -17.26 -29.23
C ARG A 138 24.81 -16.11 -29.09
N ARG A 139 24.91 -15.08 -29.94
CA ARG A 139 23.93 -13.98 -30.02
C ARG A 139 22.55 -14.46 -30.46
N ASP A 140 22.45 -15.33 -31.46
CA ASP A 140 21.18 -15.85 -31.97
C ASP A 140 20.43 -16.67 -30.91
N VAL A 141 21.17 -17.48 -30.16
CA VAL A 141 20.63 -18.26 -29.03
C VAL A 141 20.18 -17.33 -27.90
N SER A 142 21.02 -16.37 -27.51
CA SER A 142 20.66 -15.42 -26.45
C SER A 142 19.43 -14.57 -26.79
N ARG A 143 19.31 -14.11 -28.05
CA ARG A 143 18.16 -13.34 -28.54
C ARG A 143 16.88 -14.16 -28.50
N MET A 144 16.94 -15.44 -28.89
CA MET A 144 15.79 -16.33 -28.84
C MET A 144 15.29 -16.53 -27.40
N VAL A 145 16.20 -16.82 -26.47
CA VAL A 145 15.85 -17.02 -25.04
C VAL A 145 15.31 -15.74 -24.43
N LEU A 146 15.89 -14.58 -24.75
CA LEU A 146 15.42 -13.27 -24.29
C LEU A 146 14.04 -12.93 -24.83
N LEU A 147 13.74 -13.22 -26.10
CA LEU A 147 12.42 -12.95 -26.70
C LEU A 147 11.33 -13.81 -26.07
N ASP A 148 11.59 -15.10 -25.85
CA ASP A 148 10.63 -15.98 -25.18
C ASP A 148 10.42 -15.56 -23.73
N SER A 149 11.50 -15.16 -23.05
CA SER A 149 11.42 -14.65 -21.69
C SER A 149 10.60 -13.36 -21.62
N ALA A 150 10.88 -12.41 -22.51
CA ALA A 150 10.18 -11.13 -22.59
C ALA A 150 8.69 -11.32 -22.90
N ARG A 151 8.33 -12.24 -23.80
CA ARG A 151 6.92 -12.54 -24.10
C ARG A 151 6.16 -13.03 -22.88
N LEU A 152 6.74 -13.99 -22.14
CA LEU A 152 6.10 -14.56 -20.96
C LEU A 152 5.96 -13.51 -19.85
N THR A 153 7.01 -12.73 -19.60
CA THR A 153 6.99 -11.64 -18.62
C THR A 153 5.98 -10.57 -19.01
N LEU A 154 5.99 -10.07 -20.25
CA LEU A 154 5.08 -9.02 -20.69
C LEU A 154 3.61 -9.47 -20.64
N ALA A 155 3.32 -10.70 -21.06
CA ALA A 155 1.96 -11.24 -20.97
C ALA A 155 1.49 -11.35 -19.51
N GLY A 156 2.33 -11.90 -18.64
CA GLY A 156 2.04 -12.00 -17.21
C GLY A 156 1.86 -10.63 -16.54
N SER A 157 2.74 -9.67 -16.85
CA SER A 157 2.65 -8.29 -16.35
C SER A 157 1.39 -7.58 -16.85
N ALA A 158 1.01 -7.75 -18.12
CA ALA A 158 -0.21 -7.16 -18.66
C ALA A 158 -1.47 -7.72 -17.97
N ILE A 159 -1.54 -9.04 -17.78
CA ILE A 159 -2.65 -9.69 -17.06
C ILE A 159 -2.67 -9.22 -15.59
N GLY A 160 -1.52 -9.23 -14.92
CA GLY A 160 -1.41 -8.78 -13.53
C GLY A 160 -1.81 -7.32 -13.35
N LEU A 161 -1.40 -6.44 -14.28
CA LEU A 161 -1.79 -5.03 -14.28
C LEU A 161 -3.31 -4.85 -14.45
N PHE A 162 -3.91 -5.62 -15.36
CA PHE A 162 -5.35 -5.60 -15.58
C PHE A 162 -6.11 -6.06 -14.33
N VAL A 163 -5.69 -7.18 -13.73
CA VAL A 163 -6.26 -7.68 -12.47
C VAL A 163 -6.09 -6.66 -11.35
N ALA A 164 -4.91 -6.06 -11.22
CA ALA A 164 -4.63 -5.04 -10.20
C ALA A 164 -5.58 -3.85 -10.33
N LEU A 165 -5.73 -3.29 -11.55
CA LEU A 165 -6.64 -2.16 -11.81
C LEU A 165 -8.09 -2.47 -11.42
N PHE A 166 -8.56 -3.69 -11.71
CA PHE A 166 -9.91 -4.12 -11.35
C PHE A 166 -10.08 -4.35 -9.83
N LEU A 167 -9.08 -4.94 -9.17
CA LEU A 167 -9.12 -5.18 -7.72
C LEU A 167 -8.93 -3.91 -6.88
N THR A 168 -8.20 -2.91 -7.38
CA THR A 168 -8.03 -1.63 -6.67
C THR A 168 -9.32 -0.82 -6.58
N LYS A 169 -10.27 -1.00 -7.51
CA LYS A 169 -11.54 -0.26 -7.50
C LYS A 169 -12.40 -0.52 -6.26
N PRO A 170 -12.72 -1.77 -5.88
CA PRO A 170 -13.45 -2.03 -4.64
C PRO A 170 -12.63 -1.69 -3.40
N LEU A 171 -11.31 -1.89 -3.42
CA LEU A 171 -10.43 -1.51 -2.30
C LEU A 171 -10.41 0.01 -2.04
N ALA A 172 -10.68 0.82 -3.06
CA ALA A 172 -10.80 2.27 -2.92
C ALA A 172 -11.88 2.69 -1.92
N MET A 173 -12.94 1.88 -1.72
CA MET A 173 -13.97 2.19 -0.71
C MET A 173 -13.43 2.11 0.73
N PHE A 174 -12.35 1.37 0.94
CA PHE A 174 -11.69 1.20 2.24
C PHE A 174 -10.43 2.07 2.39
N LEU A 175 -10.03 2.78 1.33
CA LEU A 175 -8.85 3.65 1.37
C LEU A 175 -9.20 4.98 2.05
N VAL A 176 -8.20 5.53 2.76
CA VAL A 176 -8.29 6.85 3.37
C VAL A 176 -8.59 7.90 2.28
N PRO A 177 -9.62 8.74 2.46
CA PRO A 177 -9.93 9.84 1.55
C PRO A 177 -8.71 10.75 1.37
N GLY A 178 -8.22 10.82 0.13
CA GLY A 178 -7.01 11.56 -0.25
C GLY A 178 -6.02 10.76 -1.11
N LEU A 179 -6.06 9.42 -1.05
CA LEU A 179 -5.29 8.57 -1.96
C LEU A 179 -6.08 8.32 -3.24
N LYS A 180 -5.49 8.67 -4.39
CA LYS A 180 -6.04 8.31 -5.69
C LYS A 180 -5.80 6.81 -5.92
N PRO A 181 -6.84 5.99 -6.13
CA PRO A 181 -6.69 4.54 -6.33
C PRO A 181 -5.82 4.16 -7.54
N ALA A 182 -5.70 5.08 -8.50
CA ALA A 182 -4.90 4.93 -9.71
C ALA A 182 -3.85 6.04 -9.81
N ASP A 183 -2.93 6.09 -8.84
CA ASP A 183 -1.77 6.97 -8.91
C ASP A 183 -0.76 6.50 -9.98
N PRO A 184 -0.48 7.30 -11.03
CA PRO A 184 0.44 6.93 -12.10
C PRO A 184 1.85 6.58 -11.60
N LEU A 185 2.31 7.21 -10.53
CA LEU A 185 3.64 6.97 -9.97
C LEU A 185 3.74 5.55 -9.38
N SER A 186 2.73 5.16 -8.60
CA SER A 186 2.63 3.82 -8.02
C SER A 186 2.55 2.72 -9.08
N PHE A 187 1.74 2.91 -10.12
CA PHE A 187 1.66 1.97 -11.24
C PHE A 187 2.95 1.89 -12.06
N GLY A 188 3.63 3.03 -12.26
CA GLY A 188 4.95 3.08 -12.89
C GLY A 188 6.00 2.31 -12.09
N ALA A 189 5.99 2.44 -10.75
CA ALA A 189 6.88 1.69 -9.87
C ALA A 189 6.64 0.17 -9.95
N VAL A 190 5.38 -0.28 -9.97
CA VAL A 190 5.03 -1.70 -10.12
C VAL A 190 5.50 -2.24 -11.47
N LEU A 191 5.31 -1.49 -12.56
CA LEU A 191 5.79 -1.88 -13.88
C LEU A 191 7.33 -2.05 -13.90
N MET A 192 8.05 -1.09 -13.31
CA MET A 192 9.51 -1.16 -13.19
C MET A 192 9.97 -2.37 -12.39
N ILE A 193 9.30 -2.68 -11.28
CA ILE A 193 9.59 -3.85 -10.45
C ILE A 193 9.35 -5.15 -11.23
N MET A 194 8.27 -5.25 -11.99
CA MET A 194 7.95 -6.39 -12.86
C MET A 194 9.02 -6.61 -13.94
N ILE A 195 9.48 -5.53 -14.59
CA ILE A 195 10.55 -5.60 -15.59
C ILE A 195 11.85 -6.07 -14.94
N LEU A 196 12.20 -5.52 -13.77
CA LEU A 196 13.42 -5.88 -13.06
C LEU A 196 13.40 -7.36 -12.63
N THR A 197 12.27 -7.84 -12.12
CA THR A 197 12.12 -9.26 -11.73
C THR A 197 12.17 -10.20 -12.93
N GLY A 198 11.56 -9.84 -14.06
CA GLY A 198 11.70 -10.59 -15.30
C GLY A 198 13.15 -10.66 -15.79
N ALA A 199 13.87 -9.54 -15.73
CA ALA A 199 15.29 -9.49 -16.10
C ALA A 199 16.17 -10.36 -15.17
N LEU A 200 15.92 -10.30 -13.86
CA LEU A 200 16.63 -11.13 -12.87
C LEU A 200 16.35 -12.63 -13.07
N ALA A 201 15.09 -13.01 -13.31
CA ALA A 201 14.72 -14.40 -13.58
C ALA A 201 15.37 -14.93 -14.88
N ALA A 202 15.46 -14.09 -15.92
CA ALA A 202 16.05 -14.47 -17.20
C ALA A 202 17.59 -14.54 -17.18
N TRP A 203 18.26 -13.87 -16.23
CA TRP A 203 19.72 -13.79 -16.16
C TRP A 203 20.41 -15.16 -16.04
N GLY A 204 19.93 -16.03 -15.15
CA GLY A 204 20.51 -17.37 -14.95
C GLY A 204 20.34 -18.30 -16.16
N PRO A 205 19.12 -18.46 -16.72
CA PRO A 205 18.88 -19.22 -17.94
C PRO A 205 19.70 -18.73 -19.14
N VAL A 206 19.83 -17.41 -19.33
CA VAL A 206 20.66 -16.83 -20.40
C VAL A 206 22.13 -17.19 -20.20
N ARG A 207 22.66 -17.07 -18.97
CA ARG A 207 24.04 -17.50 -18.68
C ARG A 207 24.24 -19.00 -18.92
N ARG A 208 23.28 -19.84 -18.54
CA ARG A 208 23.34 -21.29 -18.81
C ARG A 208 23.33 -21.59 -20.31
N ALA A 209 22.45 -20.96 -21.08
CA ALA A 209 22.40 -21.15 -22.53
C ALA A 209 23.70 -20.71 -23.23
N MET A 210 24.36 -19.65 -22.72
CA MET A 210 25.64 -19.16 -23.23
C MET A 210 26.84 -20.04 -22.84
N GLY A 211 26.70 -20.85 -21.79
CA GLY A 211 27.73 -21.75 -21.26
C GLY A 211 27.64 -23.19 -21.77
N VAL A 212 26.69 -23.51 -22.66
CA VAL A 212 26.62 -24.83 -23.32
C VAL A 212 27.82 -24.95 -24.25
N ASP A 213 28.76 -25.83 -23.90
CA ASP A 213 29.97 -26.08 -24.67
C ASP A 213 29.68 -27.14 -25.76
N PRO A 214 29.80 -26.81 -27.07
CA PRO A 214 29.42 -27.73 -28.14
C PRO A 214 30.21 -29.07 -28.14
N ASN A 215 31.42 -29.08 -27.57
CA ASN A 215 32.27 -30.28 -27.53
C ASN A 215 31.89 -31.31 -26.46
N THR A 216 31.13 -30.95 -25.41
CA THR A 216 30.66 -31.91 -24.41
C THR A 216 29.33 -32.57 -24.81
N ALA A 217 28.54 -31.92 -25.67
CA ALA A 217 27.25 -32.45 -26.14
C ALA A 217 27.37 -33.60 -27.16
N LEU A 218 28.51 -33.74 -27.84
CA LEU A 218 28.79 -34.83 -28.80
C LEU A 218 29.53 -36.02 -28.17
N ARG A 219 29.86 -35.96 -26.89
CA ARG A 219 30.67 -36.97 -26.18
C ARG A 219 29.87 -37.86 -25.22
N TYR A 220 28.56 -37.66 -25.16
CA TYR A 220 27.62 -38.60 -24.55
C TYR A 220 26.99 -39.46 -25.64
N GLU A 221 27.82 -40.34 -26.21
CA GLU A 221 27.41 -41.61 -26.82
C GLU A 221 28.26 -42.70 -26.18
#